data_AF-A0A2G8SJ48-F1
#
_entry.id   AF-A0A2G8SJ48-F1
#
_cell.length_a   1.000
_cell.length_b   1.000
_cell.length_c   1.000
_cell.angle_alpha   90.00
_cell.angle_beta   90.00
_cell.angle_gamma   90.00
#
_symmetry.space_group_name_H-M   'P 1'
#
loop_
_entity.id
_entity.type
_entity.pdbx_description
1 polymer ?
#
loop_
_entity_poly.entity_id
_entity_poly.type
_entity_poly.pdbx_seq_one_letter_code
_entity_poly.pdbx_strand_id
1 'polypeptide(L)'
;MAQAAKQTMPVRGEKTCPKFDEADPTSLHRYFDDLEALFVRHSMPDADQDDWKVRKELAVRYPPAAVEYGWKSLPEFTEVTKNYTDFQDAVYALYPGVTKDRDISTT
;
A
#
# COMPACT_ATOMS: atom_id res chain seq x y z
N MET A 1 -25.95 9.32 -17.15
CA MET A 1 -25.35 10.54 -16.60
C MET A 1 -24.93 10.27 -15.15
N ALA A 2 -23.66 9.93 -14.90
CA ALA A 2 -23.10 9.98 -13.56
C ALA A 2 -21.64 10.39 -13.69
N GLN A 3 -21.41 11.62 -13.26
CA GLN A 3 -20.20 12.41 -13.37
C GLN A 3 -18.95 11.63 -12.98
N ALA A 4 -18.02 11.50 -13.94
CA ALA A 4 -16.62 11.25 -13.67
C ALA A 4 -16.05 12.49 -12.95
N ALA A 5 -16.41 12.64 -11.67
CA ALA A 5 -15.73 13.56 -10.79
C ALA A 5 -14.28 13.08 -10.73
N LYS A 6 -13.33 13.96 -11.05
CA LYS A 6 -11.91 13.79 -10.79
C LYS A 6 -11.77 13.26 -9.37
N GLN A 7 -11.64 11.94 -9.24
CA GLN A 7 -11.86 11.27 -7.97
C GLN A 7 -10.77 11.82 -7.04
N THR A 8 -11.12 12.38 -5.89
CA THR A 8 -10.15 12.70 -4.84
C THR A 8 -9.83 11.40 -4.12
N MET A 9 -8.57 11.21 -3.71
CA MET A 9 -8.16 10.04 -2.92
C MET A 9 -9.16 9.76 -1.80
N PRO A 10 -9.59 8.50 -1.62
CA PRO A 10 -10.61 8.18 -0.63
C PRO A 10 -10.15 8.62 0.76
N VAL A 11 -11.06 9.20 1.54
CA VAL A 11 -10.74 9.65 2.90
C VAL A 11 -10.71 8.43 3.84
N ARG A 12 -9.82 8.43 4.84
CA ARG A 12 -9.76 7.38 5.89
C ARG A 12 -11.20 7.09 6.39
N GLY A 13 -11.69 5.86 6.18
CA GLY A 13 -13.02 5.43 6.59
C GLY A 13 -14.09 5.33 5.50
N GLU A 14 -13.79 5.70 4.25
CA GLU A 14 -14.71 5.46 3.13
C GLU A 14 -14.77 3.98 2.72
N LYS A 15 -15.89 3.56 2.10
CA LYS A 15 -16.10 2.17 1.64
C LYS A 15 -15.08 1.69 0.60
N THR A 16 -14.43 2.62 -0.10
CA THR A 16 -13.37 2.34 -1.09
C THR A 16 -11.97 2.42 -0.48
N CYS A 17 -11.86 2.58 0.84
CA CYS A 17 -10.59 2.58 1.54
C CYS A 17 -10.05 1.14 1.58
N PRO A 18 -8.83 0.88 1.10
CA PRO A 18 -8.20 -0.41 1.24
C PRO A 18 -8.04 -0.71 2.73
N LYS A 19 -8.43 -1.93 3.13
CA LYS A 19 -8.32 -2.40 4.51
C LYS A 19 -7.23 -3.45 4.57
N PHE A 20 -6.28 -3.23 5.46
CA PHE A 20 -5.29 -4.22 5.81
C PHE A 20 -5.70 -4.89 7.12
N ASP A 21 -5.70 -6.22 7.11
CA ASP A 21 -5.93 -7.06 8.28
C ASP A 21 -4.62 -7.80 8.59
N GLU A 22 -4.02 -7.51 9.75
CA GLU A 22 -2.79 -8.19 10.19
C GLU A 22 -3.01 -9.68 10.46
N ALA A 23 -4.26 -10.09 10.75
CA ALA A 23 -4.59 -11.48 11.01
C ALA A 23 -4.68 -12.31 9.72
N ASP A 24 -4.90 -11.68 8.57
CA ASP A 24 -4.95 -12.33 7.27
C ASP A 24 -3.78 -11.89 6.39
N PRO A 25 -2.71 -12.70 6.28
CA PRO A 25 -1.57 -12.36 5.46
C PRO A 25 -1.93 -12.11 3.98
N THR A 26 -2.98 -12.76 3.45
CA THR A 26 -3.39 -12.52 2.05
C THR A 26 -4.05 -11.15 1.84
N SER A 27 -4.50 -10.50 2.91
CA SER A 27 -5.04 -9.14 2.86
C SER A 27 -3.97 -8.10 2.55
N LEU A 28 -2.67 -8.38 2.76
CA LEU A 28 -1.59 -7.47 2.37
C LEU A 28 -1.47 -7.35 0.84
N HIS A 29 -1.57 -8.47 0.10
CA HIS A 29 -1.57 -8.46 -1.37
C HIS A 29 -2.73 -7.61 -1.90
N ARG A 30 -3.95 -7.86 -1.39
CA ARG A 30 -5.14 -7.10 -1.78
C ARG A 30 -5.01 -5.61 -1.47
N TYR A 31 -4.44 -5.28 -0.32
CA TYR A 31 -4.24 -3.89 0.08
C TYR A 31 -3.36 -3.13 -0.92
N PHE A 32 -2.27 -3.76 -1.38
CA PHE A 32 -1.39 -3.17 -2.38
C PHE A 32 -2.01 -3.10 -3.78
N ASP A 33 -2.75 -4.14 -4.20
CA ASP A 33 -3.50 -4.12 -5.47
C ASP A 33 -4.54 -2.99 -5.49
N ASP A 34 -5.29 -2.81 -4.39
CA ASP A 34 -6.28 -1.74 -4.27
C ASP A 34 -5.63 -0.36 -4.28
N LEU A 35 -4.46 -0.21 -3.64
CA LEU A 35 -3.67 1.02 -3.69
C LEU A 35 -3.18 1.35 -5.10
N GLU A 36 -2.68 0.36 -5.83
CA GLU A 36 -2.22 0.55 -7.20
C GLU A 36 -3.39 0.94 -8.12
N ALA A 37 -4.53 0.27 -7.98
CA ALA A 37 -5.75 0.64 -8.69
C ALA A 37 -6.19 2.09 -8.39
N LEU A 38 -6.03 2.55 -7.14
CA LEU A 38 -6.26 3.95 -6.77
C LEU A 38 -5.24 4.87 -7.46
N PHE A 39 -3.93 4.57 -7.42
CA PHE A 39 -2.93 5.40 -8.08
C PHE A 39 -3.18 5.55 -9.58
N VAL A 40 -3.51 4.44 -10.26
CA VAL A 40 -3.87 4.44 -11.68
C VAL A 40 -5.12 5.29 -11.92
N ARG A 41 -6.16 5.14 -11.08
CA ARG A 41 -7.40 5.92 -11.19
C ARG A 41 -7.19 7.42 -10.97
N HIS A 42 -6.25 7.79 -10.12
CA HIS A 42 -5.90 9.19 -9.83
C HIS A 42 -4.86 9.75 -10.80
N SER A 43 -4.41 8.99 -11.81
CA SER A 43 -3.35 9.39 -12.74
C SER A 43 -2.09 9.86 -12.01
N MET A 44 -1.67 9.18 -10.94
CA MET A 44 -0.36 9.40 -10.34
C MET A 44 0.65 8.52 -11.07
N PRO A 45 1.50 9.06 -11.96
CA PRO A 45 2.52 8.26 -12.63
C PRO A 45 3.60 7.83 -11.63
N ASP A 46 4.25 6.70 -11.85
CA ASP A 46 5.43 6.29 -11.07
C ASP A 46 6.72 6.88 -11.67
N ALA A 47 6.65 8.10 -12.19
CA ALA A 47 7.71 8.69 -13.01
C ALA A 47 8.73 9.48 -12.18
N ASP A 48 8.26 10.13 -11.12
CA ASP A 48 9.06 11.07 -10.35
C ASP A 48 9.13 10.71 -8.86
N GLN A 49 10.20 11.17 -8.23
CA GLN A 49 10.47 10.95 -6.81
C GLN A 49 9.37 11.50 -5.90
N ASP A 50 8.77 12.63 -6.28
CA ASP A 50 7.64 13.22 -5.57
C ASP A 50 6.40 12.32 -5.62
N ASP A 51 6.11 11.69 -6.78
CA ASP A 51 5.00 10.73 -6.88
C ASP A 51 5.24 9.51 -6.01
N TRP A 52 6.47 8.96 -6.02
CA TRP A 52 6.83 7.83 -5.17
C TRP A 52 6.64 8.16 -3.69
N LYS A 53 7.04 9.37 -3.29
CA LYS A 53 6.85 9.85 -1.92
C LYS A 53 5.37 9.94 -1.54
N VAL A 54 4.54 10.53 -2.40
CA VAL A 54 3.09 10.63 -2.15
C VAL A 54 2.44 9.25 -2.08
N ARG A 55 2.83 8.31 -2.97
CA ARG A 55 2.36 6.91 -2.94
C ARG A 55 2.73 6.23 -1.63
N LYS A 56 3.97 6.38 -1.16
CA LYS A 56 4.43 5.87 0.15
C LYS A 56 3.62 6.48 1.30
N GLU A 57 3.44 7.80 1.32
CA GLU A 57 2.63 8.46 2.36
C GLU A 57 1.19 7.98 2.38
N LEU A 58 0.58 7.75 1.21
CA LEU A 58 -0.77 7.20 1.11
C LEU A 58 -0.81 5.75 1.56
N ALA A 59 0.20 4.96 1.24
CA ALA A 59 0.30 3.58 1.70
C ALA A 59 0.34 3.49 3.22
N VAL A 60 1.03 4.38 3.93
CA VAL A 60 1.03 4.41 5.41
C VAL A 60 -0.20 5.12 6.01
N ARG A 61 -1.02 5.79 5.18
CA ARG A 61 -2.18 6.59 5.61
C ARG A 61 -3.49 5.81 5.68
N TYR A 62 -3.62 4.61 5.14
CA TYR A 62 -4.83 3.80 5.33
C TYR A 62 -4.75 2.74 6.44
N PRO A 63 -3.59 2.14 6.75
CA PRO A 63 -3.46 1.14 7.79
C PRO A 63 -3.76 1.70 9.20
N PRO A 64 -4.04 0.84 10.18
CA PRO A 64 -4.12 1.23 11.58
C PRO A 64 -2.77 1.73 12.10
N ALA A 65 -2.81 2.53 13.18
CA ALA A 65 -1.64 3.24 13.71
C ALA A 65 -0.43 2.33 14.03
N ALA A 66 -0.67 1.07 14.43
CA ALA A 66 0.39 0.09 14.68
C ALA A 66 1.20 -0.22 13.40
N VAL A 67 0.50 -0.48 12.30
CA VAL A 67 1.07 -0.77 10.98
C VAL A 67 1.73 0.47 10.39
N GLU A 68 1.06 1.62 10.51
CA GLU A 68 1.60 2.92 10.07
C GLU A 68 2.96 3.19 10.73
N TYR A 69 3.09 2.94 12.04
CA TYR A 69 4.34 3.13 12.75
C TYR A 69 5.43 2.15 12.27
N GLY A 70 5.06 0.88 12.06
CA GLY A 70 5.98 -0.13 11.51
C GLY A 70 6.52 0.25 10.14
N TRP A 71 5.63 0.69 9.23
CA TRP A 71 6.01 1.06 7.87
C TRP A 71 6.77 2.39 7.81
N LYS A 72 6.44 3.37 8.67
CA LYS A 72 7.21 4.62 8.80
C LYS A 72 8.61 4.41 9.37
N SER A 73 8.83 3.33 10.11
CA SER A 73 10.14 2.96 10.63
C SER A 73 11.05 2.32 9.58
N LEU A 74 10.53 1.97 8.41
CA LEU A 74 11.32 1.36 7.35
C LEU A 74 12.26 2.39 6.71
N PRO A 75 13.56 2.06 6.53
CA PRO A 75 14.48 2.94 5.83
C PRO A 75 13.99 3.25 4.41
N GLU A 76 13.30 2.32 3.76
CA GLU A 76 12.72 2.47 2.42
C GLU A 76 11.59 3.52 2.36
N PHE A 77 10.91 3.75 3.48
CA PHE A 77 9.93 4.83 3.61
C PHE A 77 10.61 6.19 3.79
N THR A 78 11.61 6.26 4.68
CA THR A 78 12.33 7.51 4.97
C THR A 78 13.28 7.94 3.86
N GLU A 79 13.84 6.98 3.11
CA GLU A 79 14.73 7.27 2.00
C GLU A 79 13.95 7.73 0.77
N VAL A 80 14.27 8.94 0.32
CA VAL A 80 13.68 9.55 -0.89
C VAL A 80 14.22 8.88 -2.16
N THR A 81 15.41 8.30 -2.10
CA THR A 81 16.04 7.54 -3.19
C THR A 81 15.38 6.19 -3.49
N LYS A 82 14.58 5.67 -2.56
CA LYS A 82 13.88 4.39 -2.70
C LYS A 82 12.54 4.59 -3.39
N ASN A 83 12.29 3.79 -4.43
CA ASN A 83 11.02 3.82 -5.14
C ASN A 83 9.92 3.14 -4.31
N TYR A 84 8.69 3.18 -4.82
CA TYR A 84 7.55 2.57 -4.16
C TYR A 84 7.68 1.04 -4.06
N THR A 85 8.27 0.41 -5.07
CA THR A 85 8.47 -1.05 -5.16
C THR A 85 9.42 -1.57 -4.08
N ASP A 86 10.55 -0.89 -3.85
CA ASP A 86 11.49 -1.18 -2.75
C ASP A 86 10.77 -1.15 -1.39
N PHE A 87 9.89 -0.17 -1.20
CA PHE A 87 9.06 -0.07 0.00
C PHE A 87 8.08 -1.24 0.11
N GLN A 88 7.43 -1.66 -0.99
CA GLN A 88 6.55 -2.82 -0.97
C GLN A 88 7.30 -4.09 -0.56
N ASP A 89 8.48 -4.36 -1.13
CA ASP A 89 9.29 -5.53 -0.77
C ASP A 89 9.75 -5.49 0.70
N ALA A 90 10.12 -4.32 1.23
CA ALA A 90 10.43 -4.17 2.64
C ALA A 90 9.21 -4.41 3.55
N VAL A 91 8.03 -3.93 3.15
CA VAL A 91 6.78 -4.22 3.86
C VAL A 91 6.47 -5.71 3.83
N TYR A 92 6.64 -6.40 2.69
CA TYR A 92 6.48 -7.86 2.61
C TYR A 92 7.46 -8.60 3.54
N ALA A 93 8.69 -8.13 3.66
CA ALA A 93 9.68 -8.71 4.56
C ALA A 93 9.30 -8.59 6.05
N LEU A 94 8.51 -7.58 6.44
CA LEU A 94 8.00 -7.45 7.82
C LEU A 94 6.95 -8.51 8.16
N TYR A 95 6.29 -9.10 7.15
CA TYR A 95 5.27 -10.12 7.34
C TYR A 95 5.70 -11.43 6.68
N PRO A 96 6.66 -12.19 7.26
CA PRO A 96 7.14 -13.45 6.70
C PRO A 96 6.07 -14.56 6.64
N GLY A 97 4.93 -14.39 7.31
CA GLY A 97 3.74 -15.24 7.15
C GLY A 97 2.90 -14.92 5.90
N VAL A 98 3.21 -13.80 5.23
CA VAL A 98 2.73 -13.43 3.89
C VAL A 98 3.80 -13.90 2.91
N THR A 99 3.88 -15.20 2.66
CA THR A 99 4.67 -15.66 1.52
C THR A 99 3.96 -15.21 0.24
N LYS A 100 4.70 -14.50 -0.63
CA LYS A 100 4.27 -14.22 -2.02
C LYS A 100 3.87 -15.52 -2.77
N ASP A 101 4.38 -16.64 -2.27
CA ASP A 101 4.10 -18.00 -2.71
C ASP A 101 3.20 -18.73 -1.70
N ARG A 102 1.97 -19.03 -2.12
CA ARG A 102 1.04 -19.85 -1.36
C ARG A 102 1.43 -21.33 -1.50
N ASP A 103 2.53 -21.74 -0.89
CA ASP A 103 2.82 -23.18 -0.73
C ASP A 103 1.88 -23.74 0.35
N ILE A 104 0.65 -24.05 -0.07
CA ILE A 104 -0.28 -24.89 0.69
C ILE A 104 0.24 -26.33 0.67
N SER A 105 1.29 -26.63 1.42
CA SER A 105 1.76 -28.00 1.58
C SER A 105 2.16 -28.27 3.02
N THR A 106 1.19 -28.68 3.85
CA THR A 106 1.35 -29.37 5.16
C THR A 106 -0.09 -29.60 5.66
N THR A 107 -0.61 -30.77 6.06
CA THR A 107 -0.16 -32.17 6.19
C THR A 107 -1.45 -32.98 6.39
#